data_AF-A0A8C7J594-F1
#
_entry.id   AF-A0A8C7J594-F1
#
_cell.length_a   1.000
_cell.length_b   1.000
_cell.length_c   1.000
_cell.angle_alpha   90.00
_cell.angle_beta   90.00
_cell.angle_gamma   90.00
#
_symmetry.space_group_name_H-M   'P 1'
#
loop_
_entity.id
_entity.type
_entity.pdbx_description
1 polymer ?
#
loop_
_entity_poly.entity_id
_entity_poly.type
_entity_poly.pdbx_seq_one_letter_code
_entity_poly.pdbx_strand_id
1 'polypeptide(L)'
;MGLVSTNRQGVSRQVRRLQGRLGPGKSKATVKDKRIKSAVEEFRKKQGKSHLSSNLLYFLGTGFRATDSDTMKIVNQNSGRQSRHRPDRTVKKASGEKSVFTEDEFQQFQKEYFGRTVEEGN
;
A
#
# COMPACT_ATOMS: atom_id res chain seq x y z
N MET A 1 -6.18 -8.11 -20.70
CA MET A 1 -5.29 -7.03 -20.19
C MET A 1 -6.16 -5.88 -19.72
N GLY A 2 -6.46 -5.81 -18.42
CA GLY A 2 -7.35 -4.77 -17.87
C GLY A 2 -6.70 -3.40 -17.91
N LEU A 3 -7.36 -2.42 -18.55
CA LEU A 3 -6.92 -1.02 -18.51
C LEU A 3 -6.96 -0.53 -17.06
N VAL A 4 -5.79 -0.18 -16.52
CA VAL A 4 -5.65 0.53 -15.24
C VAL A 4 -6.47 1.82 -15.34
N SER A 5 -7.56 1.91 -14.57
CA SER A 5 -8.38 3.12 -14.52
C SER A 5 -7.50 4.29 -14.07
N THR A 6 -7.13 5.16 -15.02
CA THR A 6 -6.35 6.34 -14.70
C THR A 6 -7.27 7.35 -14.04
N ASN A 7 -7.37 7.26 -12.71
CA ASN A 7 -8.04 8.27 -11.91
C ASN A 7 -7.21 9.58 -12.05
N ARG A 8 -7.53 10.39 -13.07
CA ARG A 8 -6.74 11.56 -13.53
C ARG A 8 -6.45 12.56 -12.40
N GLN A 9 -7.28 12.56 -11.35
CA GLN A 9 -7.10 13.37 -10.15
C GLN A 9 -5.91 12.92 -9.27
N GLY A 10 -5.59 11.64 -9.22
CA GLY A 10 -4.46 11.12 -8.45
C GLY A 10 -3.12 11.50 -9.05
N VAL A 11 -3.03 11.38 -10.39
CA VAL A 11 -1.84 11.76 -11.16
C VAL A 11 -1.57 13.26 -11.03
N SER A 12 -2.59 14.11 -11.17
CA SER A 12 -2.43 15.56 -11.05
C SER A 12 -2.04 16.00 -9.63
N ARG A 13 -2.55 15.35 -8.59
CA ARG A 13 -2.12 15.58 -7.20
C ARG A 13 -0.67 15.17 -6.96
N GLN A 14 -0.23 14.04 -7.53
CA GLN A 14 1.15 13.59 -7.42
C GLN A 14 2.11 14.52 -8.16
N VAL A 15 1.76 14.96 -9.37
CA VAL A 15 2.50 15.97 -10.13
C VAL A 15 2.59 17.28 -9.37
N ARG A 16 1.49 17.77 -8.79
CA ARG A 16 1.47 18.99 -7.96
C ARG A 16 2.33 18.87 -6.70
N ARG A 17 2.48 17.67 -6.13
CA ARG A 17 3.37 17.42 -4.98
C ARG A 17 4.84 17.42 -5.41
N LEU A 18 5.17 16.79 -6.52
CA LEU A 18 6.52 16.70 -7.07
C LEU A 18 7.03 18.04 -7.60
N GLN A 19 6.15 18.85 -8.19
CA GLN A 19 6.45 20.21 -8.65
C GLN A 19 6.60 21.22 -7.48
N GLY A 20 6.34 20.79 -6.24
CA GLY A 20 6.22 21.69 -5.10
C GLY A 20 4.97 22.57 -5.21
N ARG A 21 4.68 23.36 -4.17
CA ARG A 21 3.56 24.32 -4.23
C ARG A 21 3.89 25.43 -5.23
N LEU A 22 3.64 25.21 -6.52
CA LEU A 22 3.52 26.21 -7.59
C LEU A 22 2.22 27.03 -7.42
N GLY A 23 1.89 27.40 -6.19
CA GLY A 23 0.84 28.37 -5.92
C GLY A 23 1.47 29.75 -5.80
N PRO A 24 0.71 30.83 -6.07
CA PRO A 24 1.17 32.23 -5.96
C PRO A 24 1.65 32.67 -4.56
N GLY A 25 1.77 31.75 -3.60
CA GLY A 25 2.07 32.01 -2.19
C GLY A 25 3.48 31.70 -1.71
N LYS A 26 4.46 31.33 -2.56
CA LYS A 26 5.85 31.11 -2.10
C LYS A 26 6.91 31.71 -3.02
N SER A 27 7.11 33.02 -2.86
CA SER A 27 8.34 33.76 -3.14
C SER A 27 8.23 35.11 -2.42
N LYS A 28 8.46 35.15 -1.10
CA LYS A 28 8.66 36.41 -0.38
C LYS A 28 10.13 36.79 -0.48
N ALA A 29 10.55 37.32 -1.64
CA ALA A 29 11.86 37.94 -1.78
C ALA A 29 11.67 39.46 -1.70
N THR A 30 12.12 40.03 -0.59
CA THR A 30 11.97 41.41 -0.11
C THR A 30 12.70 42.47 -0.93
N VAL A 31 13.13 42.15 -2.15
CA VAL A 31 13.77 43.11 -3.07
C VAL A 31 12.84 43.29 -4.27
N LYS A 32 12.34 44.53 -4.42
CA LYS A 32 11.46 44.94 -5.52
C LYS A 32 12.02 44.40 -6.85
N ASP A 33 11.14 43.76 -7.62
CA ASP A 33 11.41 43.24 -8.97
C ASP A 33 12.31 41.99 -9.10
N LYS A 34 12.78 41.37 -7.99
CA LYS A 34 13.55 40.11 -8.05
C LYS A 34 12.68 38.87 -7.79
N ARG A 35 12.40 38.09 -8.83
CA ARG A 35 11.77 36.76 -8.71
C ARG A 35 12.83 35.68 -8.53
N ILE A 36 12.70 34.86 -7.50
CA ILE A 36 13.54 33.67 -7.32
C ILE A 36 13.14 32.66 -8.39
N LYS A 37 14.08 32.30 -9.25
CA LYS A 37 13.91 31.23 -10.24
C LYS A 37 14.63 29.99 -9.74
N SER A 38 14.03 28.82 -9.95
CA SER A 38 14.72 27.56 -9.68
C SER A 38 15.89 27.41 -10.63
N ALA A 39 17.09 27.14 -10.10
CA ALA A 39 18.28 26.87 -10.89
C ALA A 39 18.05 25.73 -11.90
N VAL A 40 17.22 24.74 -11.53
CA VAL A 40 16.85 23.61 -12.39
C VAL A 40 15.95 24.06 -13.55
N GLU A 41 15.00 24.97 -13.30
CA GLU A 41 14.13 25.49 -14.35
C GLU A 41 14.89 26.42 -15.32
N GLU A 42 15.77 27.27 -14.81
CA GLU A 42 16.67 28.09 -15.61
C GLU A 42 17.58 27.22 -16.49
N PHE A 43 18.16 26.15 -15.93
CA PHE A 43 18.96 25.19 -16.68
C PHE A 43 18.15 24.55 -17.81
N ARG A 44 16.94 24.04 -17.52
CA ARG A 44 16.07 23.43 -18.52
C ARG A 44 15.66 24.37 -19.66
N LYS A 45 15.47 25.67 -19.37
CA LYS A 45 15.14 26.68 -20.39
C LYS A 45 16.33 27.02 -21.29
N LYS A 46 17.54 27.01 -20.73
CA LYS A 46 18.79 27.33 -21.44
C LYS A 46 19.28 26.14 -22.28
N GLN A 47 19.00 24.92 -21.87
CA GLN A 47 19.39 23.73 -22.62
C GLN A 47 18.42 23.46 -23.78
N GLY A 48 18.90 23.61 -25.02
CA GLY A 48 18.17 23.28 -26.24
C GLY A 48 18.18 21.79 -26.62
N LYS A 49 18.82 20.93 -25.80
CA LYS A 49 18.97 19.49 -26.07
C LYS A 49 18.55 18.68 -24.86
N SER A 50 17.88 17.55 -25.11
CA SER A 50 17.50 16.61 -24.06
C SER A 50 18.72 15.80 -23.60
N HIS A 51 18.95 15.75 -22.29
CA HIS A 51 19.96 14.89 -21.66
C HIS A 51 19.38 13.54 -21.21
N LEU A 52 18.19 13.18 -21.69
CA LEU A 52 17.52 11.95 -21.26
C LEU A 52 18.35 10.71 -21.59
N SER A 53 18.86 10.60 -22.82
CA SER A 53 19.66 9.45 -23.26
C SER A 53 20.97 9.30 -22.49
N SER A 54 21.70 10.39 -22.28
CA SER A 54 22.95 10.39 -21.49
C SER A 54 22.70 10.01 -20.03
N ASN A 55 21.60 10.49 -19.45
CA ASN A 55 21.25 10.17 -18.06
C ASN A 55 20.82 8.71 -17.92
N LEU A 56 20.03 8.19 -18.86
CA LEU A 56 19.66 6.78 -18.89
C LEU A 56 20.88 5.89 -19.04
N LEU A 57 21.82 6.25 -19.93
CA LEU A 57 23.08 5.52 -20.08
C LEU A 57 23.88 5.53 -18.77
N TYR A 58 23.93 6.65 -18.06
CA TYR A 58 24.59 6.75 -16.76
C TYR A 58 23.90 5.87 -15.69
N PHE A 59 22.57 5.92 -15.58
CA PHE A 59 21.83 5.13 -14.58
C PHE A 59 21.82 3.63 -14.86
N LEU A 60 21.83 3.24 -16.14
CA LEU A 60 21.80 1.84 -16.55
C LEU A 60 23.21 1.26 -16.76
N GLY A 61 24.21 2.10 -16.97
CA GLY A 61 25.60 1.69 -17.18
C GLY A 61 26.29 1.20 -15.91
N THR A 62 25.81 1.60 -14.73
CA THR A 62 26.32 1.07 -13.47
C THR A 62 25.69 -0.29 -13.19
N GLY A 63 26.43 -1.37 -13.44
CA GLY A 63 26.03 -2.74 -13.08
C GLY A 63 26.05 -3.06 -11.58
N PHE A 64 26.27 -2.06 -10.72
CA PHE A 64 26.31 -2.24 -9.28
C PHE A 64 24.89 -2.42 -8.74
N ARG A 65 24.46 -3.67 -8.67
CA ARG A 65 23.27 -4.07 -7.93
C ARG A 65 23.68 -4.33 -6.48
N ALA A 66 23.01 -3.67 -5.53
CA ALA A 66 23.19 -3.96 -4.12
C ALA A 66 22.90 -5.46 -3.85
N THR A 67 23.54 -6.03 -2.84
CA THR A 67 23.34 -7.44 -2.50
C THR A 67 21.85 -7.72 -2.26
N ASP A 68 21.40 -8.94 -2.59
CA ASP A 68 20.00 -9.30 -2.39
C ASP A 68 19.58 -9.19 -0.90
N SER A 69 20.53 -9.39 0.03
CA SER A 69 20.31 -9.15 1.47
C SER A 69 19.95 -7.70 1.77
N ASP A 70 20.71 -6.74 1.22
CA ASP A 70 20.48 -5.32 1.51
C ASP A 70 19.22 -4.79 0.81
N THR A 71 18.93 -5.26 -0.41
CA THR A 71 17.67 -4.94 -1.08
C THR A 71 16.47 -5.49 -0.31
N MET A 72 16.55 -6.72 0.22
CA MET A 72 15.48 -7.29 1.05
C MET A 72 15.30 -6.54 2.38
N LYS A 73 16.37 -6.05 3.02
CA LYS A 73 16.25 -5.16 4.19
C LYS A 73 15.48 -3.88 3.86
N ILE A 74 15.80 -3.24 2.73
CA ILE A 74 15.11 -2.03 2.26
C ILE A 74 13.64 -2.32 1.99
N VAL A 75 13.33 -3.43 1.32
CA VAL A 75 11.94 -3.84 1.05
C VAL A 75 11.18 -4.07 2.36
N ASN A 76 11.76 -4.81 3.31
CA ASN A 76 11.14 -5.09 4.59
C ASN A 76 10.90 -3.81 5.42
N GLN A 77 11.87 -2.89 5.45
CA GLN A 77 11.72 -1.61 6.16
C GLN A 77 10.64 -0.70 5.53
N ASN A 78 10.44 -0.80 4.21
CA ASN A 78 9.44 -0.01 3.51
C ASN A 78 8.06 -0.69 3.48
N SER A 79 8.02 -2.02 3.61
CA SER A 79 6.79 -2.78 3.74
C SER A 79 6.02 -2.33 4.98
N GLY A 80 4.70 -2.21 4.87
CA GLY A 80 3.84 -1.78 5.99
C GLY A 80 3.91 -0.30 6.41
N ARG A 81 4.75 0.53 5.77
CA ARG A 81 4.74 2.01 5.96
C ARG A 81 3.44 2.64 5.51
N GLN A 82 2.86 2.14 4.42
CA GLN A 82 1.52 2.55 3.98
C GLN A 82 0.50 1.54 4.50
N SER A 83 -0.65 2.04 4.97
CA SER A 83 -1.76 1.19 5.43
C SER A 83 -2.22 0.20 4.35
N ARG A 84 -2.17 0.57 3.06
CA ARG A 84 -2.49 -0.31 1.93
C ARG A 84 -1.55 -1.51 1.74
N HIS A 85 -0.35 -1.47 2.32
CA HIS A 85 0.63 -2.56 2.23
C HIS A 85 0.59 -3.47 3.46
N ARG A 86 -0.24 -3.14 4.46
CA ARG A 86 -0.44 -4.04 5.60
C ARG A 86 -1.42 -5.11 5.14
N PRO A 87 -1.08 -6.41 5.23
CA PRO A 87 -2.07 -7.45 5.02
C PRO A 87 -3.20 -7.27 6.04
N ASP A 88 -4.43 -7.56 5.62
CA ASP A 88 -5.55 -7.57 6.55
C ASP A 88 -5.25 -8.57 7.67
N ARG A 89 -5.45 -8.13 8.91
CA ARG A 89 -5.29 -9.02 10.05
C ARG A 89 -6.28 -10.16 9.87
N THR A 90 -5.78 -11.39 9.87
CA THR A 90 -6.61 -12.59 9.90
C THR A 90 -7.43 -12.55 11.19
N VAL A 91 -8.69 -12.14 11.08
CA VAL A 91 -9.63 -12.20 12.18
C VAL A 91 -9.84 -13.69 12.45
N LYS A 92 -9.48 -14.15 13.65
CA LYS A 92 -9.86 -15.49 14.10
C LYS A 92 -11.38 -15.52 14.03
N LYS A 93 -11.94 -16.33 13.14
CA LYS A 93 -13.39 -16.57 13.08
C LYS A 93 -13.83 -16.91 14.50
N ALA A 94 -14.89 -16.25 14.97
CA ALA A 94 -15.48 -16.60 16.26
C ALA A 94 -15.68 -18.12 16.26
N SER A 95 -15.08 -18.80 17.24
CA SER A 95 -15.40 -20.21 17.46
C SER A 95 -16.91 -20.28 17.61
N GLY A 96 -17.57 -21.08 16.76
CA GLY A 96 -19.01 -21.27 16.83
C GLY A 96 -19.45 -21.58 18.26
N GLU A 97 -20.69 -21.22 18.60
CA GLU A 97 -21.29 -21.49 19.89
C GLU A 97 -21.08 -22.97 20.23
N LYS A 98 -20.20 -23.24 21.19
CA LYS A 98 -19.97 -24.59 21.66
C LYS A 98 -21.20 -24.96 22.48
N SER A 99 -21.94 -25.97 22.02
CA SER A 99 -23.00 -26.57 22.83
C SER A 99 -22.43 -26.95 24.18
N VAL A 100 -23.12 -26.55 25.25
CA VAL A 100 -22.76 -26.90 26.63
C VAL A 100 -22.95 -28.41 26.85
N PHE A 101 -23.86 -29.02 26.09
CA PHE A 101 -24.18 -30.43 26.15
C PHE A 101 -23.44 -31.21 25.08
N THR A 102 -22.87 -32.33 25.51
CA THR A 102 -22.36 -33.37 24.62
C THR A 102 -23.49 -34.25 24.13
N GLU A 103 -23.32 -34.87 22.95
CA GLU A 103 -24.33 -35.78 22.39
C GLU A 103 -24.63 -36.96 23.34
N ASP A 104 -23.61 -37.43 24.07
CA ASP A 104 -23.75 -38.52 25.04
C ASP A 104 -24.65 -38.13 26.22
N GLU A 105 -24.51 -36.89 26.72
CA GLU A 105 -25.39 -36.35 27.79
C GLU A 105 -26.84 -36.24 27.31
N PHE A 106 -27.03 -35.86 26.04
CA PHE A 106 -28.36 -35.77 25.45
C PHE A 106 -29.04 -37.14 25.34
N GLN A 107 -28.30 -38.19 24.95
CA GLN A 107 -28.81 -39.56 24.90
C GLN A 107 -29.17 -40.11 26.28
N GLN A 108 -28.38 -39.80 27.30
CA GLN A 108 -28.71 -40.18 28.68
C GLN A 108 -29.99 -39.49 29.15
N PHE A 109 -30.11 -38.17 28.91
CA PHE A 109 -31.32 -37.41 29.21
C PHE A 109 -32.56 -38.00 28.51
N GLN A 110 -32.45 -38.37 27.23
CA GLN A 110 -33.55 -39.01 26.50
C GLN A 110 -34.00 -40.32 27.16
N LYS A 111 -33.05 -41.19 27.55
CA LYS A 111 -33.36 -42.45 28.23
C LYS A 111 -34.00 -42.23 29.60
N GLU A 112 -33.53 -41.24 30.35
CA GLU A 112 -34.06 -40.93 31.69
C GLU A 112 -35.50 -40.40 31.63
N TYR A 113 -35.81 -39.52 30.68
CA TYR A 113 -37.13 -38.88 30.60
C TYR A 113 -38.17 -39.66 29.81
N PHE A 114 -37.77 -40.32 28.71
CA PHE A 114 -38.69 -41.00 27.80
C PHE A 114 -38.61 -42.52 27.89
N GLY A 115 -37.63 -43.08 28.59
CA GLY A 115 -37.45 -44.52 28.77
C GLY A 115 -37.05 -45.29 27.50
N ARG A 116 -36.88 -44.61 26.36
CA ARG A 116 -36.51 -45.17 25.04
C ARG A 116 -35.68 -44.17 24.25
N THR A 117 -34.83 -44.67 23.37
CA THR A 117 -34.11 -43.82 22.40
C THR A 117 -34.94 -43.65 21.13
N VAL A 118 -34.91 -42.46 20.52
CA VAL A 118 -35.74 -42.11 19.35
C VAL A 118 -35.41 -42.97 18.12
N GLU A 119 -34.23 -43.60 18.09
CA GLU A 119 -33.77 -44.50 17.02
C GLU A 119 -34.46 -45.88 17.04
N GLU A 120 -35.01 -46.31 18.17
CA GLU A 120 -35.65 -47.64 18.32
C GLU A 120 -37.15 -47.64 17.93
N GLY A 121 -37.68 -46.51 17.50
CA GLY A 121 -39.11 -46.29 17.22
C GLY A 121 -39.53 -46.26 15.75
N ASN A 122 -38.62 -46.53 14.80
CA ASN A 122 -38.91 -46.62 13.37
C ASN A 122 -38.86 -48.07 12.87
#